data_AF-A0A662CGW5-F1
#
_entry.id   AF-A0A662CGW5-F1
#
_cell.length_a   1.000
_cell.length_b   1.000
_cell.length_c   1.000
_cell.angle_alpha   90.00
_cell.angle_beta   90.00
_cell.angle_gamma   90.00
#
_symmetry.space_group_name_H-M   'P 1'
#
loop_
_entity.id
_entity.type
_entity.pdbx_description
1 polymer ?
#
loop_
_entity_poly.entity_id
_entity_poly.type
_entity_poly.pdbx_seq_one_letter_code
_entity_poly.pdbx_strand_id
1 'polypeptide(L)' 'MDFSFSEKEELLRKSIAEFAKREIAPLMDKMEAEGGFAPELIPKLGEMGILGIITPTEYGGNGMGHVA' A
#
# COMPACT_ATOMS: atom_id res chain seq x y z
N MET A 1 -20.82 -11.44 14.71
CA MET A 1 -19.66 -10.56 14.42
C MET A 1 -19.82 -10.07 13.00
N ASP A 2 -19.62 -8.78 12.79
CA ASP A 2 -19.52 -8.19 11.46
C ASP A 2 -18.04 -8.15 11.06
N PHE A 3 -17.73 -8.64 9.86
CA PHE A 3 -16.37 -8.73 9.30
C PHE A 3 -16.22 -7.85 8.06
N SER A 4 -17.20 -6.98 7.79
CA SER A 4 -17.11 -6.00 6.73
C SER A 4 -16.02 -4.95 7.03
N PHE A 5 -15.42 -4.43 5.98
CA PHE A 5 -14.53 -3.28 6.10
C PHE A 5 -15.34 -2.02 6.40
N SER A 6 -14.78 -1.15 7.23
CA SER A 6 -15.26 0.22 7.32
C SER A 6 -15.10 0.94 5.97
N GLU A 7 -15.84 2.03 5.76
CA GLU A 7 -15.73 2.82 4.53
C GLU A 7 -14.30 3.33 4.28
N LYS A 8 -13.57 3.66 5.36
CA LYS A 8 -12.17 4.10 5.28
C LYS A 8 -11.25 2.97 4.80
N GLU A 9 -11.40 1.77 5.34
CA GLU A 9 -10.63 0.59 4.93
C GLU A 9 -10.95 0.19 3.49
N GLU A 10 -12.22 0.25 3.09
CA GLU A 10 -12.62 -0.06 1.71
C GLU A 10 -12.06 0.96 0.70
N LEU A 11 -12.05 2.25 1.05
CA LEU A 11 -11.45 3.29 0.22
C LEU A 11 -9.94 3.11 0.08
N LEU A 12 -9.26 2.80 1.19
CA LEU A 12 -7.84 2.50 1.21
C LEU A 12 -7.53 1.28 0.31
N ARG A 13 -8.25 0.18 0.51
CA ARG A 13 -8.12 -1.05 -0.28
C ARG A 13 -8.23 -0.78 -1.78
N LYS A 14 -9.25 -0.02 -2.19
CA LYS A 14 -9.44 0.38 -3.61
C LYS A 14 -8.26 1.18 -4.13
N SER A 15 -7.78 2.15 -3.35
CA SER A 15 -6.67 3.02 -3.75
C SER A 15 -5.37 2.23 -3.93
N ILE A 16 -5.07 1.30 -3.03
CA ILE A 16 -3.90 0.41 -3.12
C ILE A 16 -4.03 -0.52 -4.33
N ALA A 17 -5.22 -1.09 -4.57
CA ALA A 17 -5.43 -1.99 -5.70
C ALA A 17 -5.22 -1.29 -7.05
N GLU A 18 -5.70 -0.05 -7.19
CA GLU A 18 -5.48 0.73 -8.41
C GLU A 18 -4.02 1.14 -8.59
N PHE A 19 -3.33 1.53 -7.51
CA PHE A 19 -1.88 1.78 -7.55
C PHE A 19 -1.11 0.54 -8.00
N ALA A 20 -1.41 -0.63 -7.43
CA ALA A 20 -0.73 -1.88 -7.76
C ALA A 20 -0.90 -2.22 -9.24
N LYS A 21 -2.12 -2.08 -9.79
CA LYS A 21 -2.37 -2.31 -11.22
C LYS A 21 -1.62 -1.34 -12.12
N ARG A 22 -1.52 -0.08 -11.72
CA ARG A 22 -0.95 0.98 -12.57
C ARG A 22 0.57 1.05 -12.50
N GLU A 23 1.14 0.85 -11.31
CA GLU A 23 2.55 1.15 -11.03
C GLU A 23 3.38 -0.12 -10.80
N ILE A 24 2.79 -1.19 -10.25
CA ILE A 24 3.51 -2.42 -9.91
C ILE A 24 3.38 -3.45 -11.03
N ALA A 25 2.17 -3.73 -11.50
CA ALA A 25 1.92 -4.76 -12.51
C ALA A 25 2.77 -4.60 -13.79
N PRO A 26 3.01 -3.39 -14.34
CA PRO A 26 3.86 -3.23 -15.52
C PRO A 26 5.35 -3.55 -15.29
N LEU A 27 5.80 -3.58 -14.03
CA LEU A 27 7.19 -3.84 -13.67
C LEU A 27 7.46 -5.32 -13.39
N MET A 28 6.41 -6.14 -13.28
CA MET A 28 6.53 -7.54 -12.82
C MET A 28 7.46 -8.39 -13.67
N ASP A 29 7.30 -8.38 -14.99
CA ASP A 29 8.13 -9.19 -15.90
C ASP A 29 9.62 -8.83 -15.79
N LYS A 30 9.92 -7.53 -15.65
CA LYS A 30 11.29 -7.03 -15.48
C LYS A 30 11.84 -7.42 -14.11
N MET A 31 11.06 -7.22 -13.05
CA MET A 31 11.45 -7.58 -11.69
C MET A 31 11.75 -9.09 -11.60
N GLU A 32 10.92 -9.94 -12.19
CA GLU A 32 11.13 -11.38 -12.21
C GLU A 32 12.44 -11.76 -12.93
N ALA A 33 12.71 -11.14 -14.08
CA ALA A 33 13.94 -11.40 -14.86
C ALA A 33 15.22 -10.91 -14.17
N GLU A 34 15.16 -9.81 -13.42
CA GLU A 34 16.34 -9.14 -12.82
C GLU A 34 16.60 -9.52 -11.35
N GLY A 35 15.81 -10.44 -10.77
CA GLY A 35 15.96 -10.83 -9.35
C GLY A 35 15.27 -9.89 -8.36
N GLY A 36 14.38 -9.03 -8.84
CA GLY A 36 13.23 -8.51 -8.12
C GLY A 36 13.49 -7.46 -7.05
N PHE A 37 13.57 -6.19 -7.45
CA PHE A 37 13.40 -5.04 -6.57
C PHE A 37 13.16 -3.78 -7.40
N ALA A 38 12.20 -2.94 -7.00
CA ALA A 38 11.89 -1.66 -7.65
C ALA A 38 11.94 -0.53 -6.62
N PRO A 39 13.13 0.00 -6.29
CA PRO A 39 13.32 1.03 -5.27
C PRO A 39 12.50 2.30 -5.54
N GLU A 40 12.21 2.60 -6.80
CA GLU A 40 11.40 3.73 -7.23
C GLU A 40 9.95 3.69 -6.73
N LEU A 41 9.46 2.51 -6.31
CA LEU A 41 8.12 2.38 -5.74
C LEU A 41 8.06 2.86 -4.28
N ILE A 42 9.17 2.78 -3.54
CA ILE A 42 9.19 3.07 -2.09
C ILE A 42 8.74 4.52 -1.78
N PRO A 43 9.24 5.57 -2.47
CA PRO A 43 8.75 6.92 -2.24
C PRO A 43 7.25 7.07 -2.52
N LYS A 44 6.76 6.44 -3.61
CA LYS A 44 5.33 6.48 -3.99
C LYS A 44 4.44 5.81 -2.94
N LEU A 45 4.86 4.66 -2.41
CA LEU A 45 4.16 3.95 -1.33
C LEU A 45 4.17 4.78 -0.02
N GLY A 46 5.24 5.52 0.23
CA GLY A 46 5.35 6.44 1.37
C GLY A 46 4.38 7.62 1.25
N GLU A 47 4.27 8.24 0.07
CA GLU A 47 3.31 9.33 -0.20
C GLU A 47 1.86 8.87 -0.05
N MET A 48 1.56 7.59 -0.36
CA MET A 48 0.26 6.98 -0.12
C MET A 48 0.00 6.67 1.37
N GLY A 49 1.01 6.79 2.23
CA GLY A 49 0.88 6.55 3.67
C GLY A 49 0.78 5.08 4.08
N ILE A 50 1.05 4.15 3.16
CA ILE A 50 0.90 2.71 3.44
C ILE A 50 2.16 2.10 4.05
N LEU A 51 3.30 2.80 3.96
CA LEU A 51 4.50 2.47 4.71
C LEU A 51 4.32 2.88 6.18
N GLY A 52 4.15 1.89 7.07
CA GLY A 52 3.89 2.16 8.49
C GLY A 52 2.43 2.51 8.78
N ILE A 53 1.49 1.89 8.06
CA ILE A 53 0.05 2.18 8.18
C ILE A 53 -0.51 2.08 9.61
N ILE A 54 0.04 1.18 10.43
CA ILE A 54 -0.33 0.99 11.85
C ILE A 54 0.39 1.94 12.81
N THR A 55 1.45 2.62 12.33
CA THR A 55 2.26 3.51 13.15
C THR A 55 1.45 4.75 13.53
N PRO A 56 1.51 5.24 14.78
CA PRO A 56 0.83 6.46 15.18
C PRO A 56 1.19 7.67 14.31
N THR A 57 0.25 8.60 14.17
CA THR A 57 0.41 9.82 13.35
C THR A 57 1.53 10.74 13.87
N GLU A 58 1.80 10.73 15.18
CA GLU A 58 2.91 11.49 15.80
C GLU A 58 4.29 11.07 15.27
N TYR A 59 4.41 9.85 14.73
CA TYR A 59 5.63 9.32 14.12
C TYR A 59 5.56 9.27 12.59
N GLY A 60 4.57 9.93 11.98
CA GLY A 60 4.39 9.98 10.52
C GLY A 60 3.67 8.78 9.90
N GLY A 61 3.03 7.92 10.70
CA GLY A 61 2.15 6.86 10.20
C GLY A 61 0.68 7.27 10.10
N ASN A 62 -0.20 6.29 9.87
CA ASN A 62 -1.65 6.53 9.70
C ASN A 62 -2.52 6.07 10.89
N GLY A 63 -1.94 5.44 11.90
CA GLY A 63 -2.63 4.99 13.11
C GLY A 63 -3.80 4.04 12.83
N MET A 64 -3.77 3.28 11.74
CA MET A 64 -4.82 2.34 11.39
C MET A 64 -4.63 0.98 12.11
N GLY A 65 -5.67 0.15 12.09
CA GLY A 65 -5.63 -1.18 12.69
C GLY A 65 -4.93 -2.21 11.80
N HIS A 66 -4.70 -3.41 12.34
CA HIS A 66 -4.05 -4.53 11.62
C HIS A 66 -4.90 -5.13 10.49
N VAL A 67 -6.18 -4.75 10.40
CA VAL A 67 -7.11 -5.20 9.35
C VAL A 67 -7.04 -4.28 8.11
N ALA A 68 -6.44 -3.09 8.27
CA ALA A 68 -6.25 -2.12 7.20
C ALA A 68 -5.19 -2.55 6.18
#